data_AF-A0A011QRZ3-F1
#
_entry.id   AF-A0A011QRZ3-F1
#
_cell.length_a   1.000
_cell.length_b   1.000
_cell.length_c   1.000
_cell.angle_alpha   90.00
_cell.angle_beta   90.00
_cell.angle_gamma   90.00
#
_symmetry.space_group_name_H-M   'P 1'
#
loop_
_entity.id
_entity.type
_entity.pdbx_description
1 polymer ?
#
loop_
_entity_poly.entity_id
_entity_poly.type
_entity_poly.pdbx_seq_one_letter_code
_entity_poly.pdbx_strand_id
1 'polypeptide(L)'
;MKKVERQMMIKQIILNNDIATQEELLTQLQNKGVKATQATISRDIKELNLIKTNSSDGGVKYTIYQNHHMSPEDKLNSTIRSVVTAYNCVQFMNIIVTLPGNAHVIGALIDDIEFPEIVGTVAGNDTIILISNTNEEAQKVYTYFESVMADTN
;
A
#
# COMPACT_ATOMS: atom_id res chain seq x y z
N MET A 1 -16.88 17.96 18.32
CA MET A 1 -16.42 17.16 17.17
C MET A 1 -15.92 15.81 17.66
N LYS A 2 -16.21 14.72 16.95
CA LYS A 2 -15.78 13.37 17.36
C LYS A 2 -14.27 13.20 17.13
N LYS A 3 -13.64 12.30 17.90
CA LYS A 3 -12.19 12.02 17.82
C LYS A 3 -11.76 11.62 16.40
N VAL A 4 -12.50 10.70 15.77
CA VAL A 4 -12.21 10.19 14.41
C VAL A 4 -12.22 11.33 13.38
N GLU A 5 -13.23 12.19 13.40
CA GLU A 5 -13.33 13.37 12.52
C GLU A 5 -12.14 14.33 12.73
N ARG A 6 -11.74 14.54 13.99
CA ARG A 6 -10.56 15.37 14.32
C ARG A 6 -9.28 14.80 13.74
N GLN A 7 -9.08 13.51 13.91
CA GLN A 7 -7.90 12.81 13.43
C GLN A 7 -7.82 12.81 11.90
N MET A 8 -8.96 12.67 11.21
CA MET A 8 -9.03 12.84 9.75
C MET A 8 -8.62 14.26 9.33
N MET A 9 -9.13 15.28 10.02
CA MET A 9 -8.78 16.68 9.72
C MET A 9 -7.31 16.98 10.01
N ILE A 10 -6.74 16.42 11.10
CA ILE A 10 -5.29 16.52 11.40
C ILE A 10 -4.47 15.95 10.25
N LYS A 11 -4.80 14.75 9.76
CA LYS A 11 -4.12 14.14 8.60
C LYS A 11 -4.19 15.06 7.38
N GLN A 12 -5.37 15.57 7.06
CA GLN A 12 -5.56 16.46 5.91
C GLN A 12 -4.75 17.75 6.04
N ILE A 13 -4.68 18.36 7.23
CA ILE A 13 -3.88 19.57 7.45
C ILE A 13 -2.39 19.28 7.21
N ILE A 14 -1.87 18.19 7.78
CA ILE A 14 -0.46 17.81 7.67
C ILE A 14 -0.07 17.45 6.23
N LEU A 15 -0.97 16.84 5.46
CA LEU A 15 -0.71 16.52 4.04
C LEU A 15 -0.66 17.76 3.15
N ASN A 16 -1.35 18.84 3.51
CA ASN A 16 -1.50 20.02 2.67
C ASN A 16 -0.68 21.23 3.16
N ASN A 17 -0.01 21.14 4.31
CA ASN A 17 0.71 22.25 4.93
C ASN A 17 1.97 21.75 5.65
N ASP A 18 3.02 22.58 5.68
CA ASP A 18 4.26 22.28 6.39
C ASP A 18 4.17 22.68 7.87
N ILE A 19 3.55 21.82 8.69
CA ILE A 19 3.30 22.10 10.11
C ILE A 19 4.49 21.67 10.98
N ALA A 20 5.18 22.59 11.63
CA ALA A 20 6.38 22.29 12.43
C ALA A 20 6.08 22.01 13.91
N THR A 21 4.98 22.56 14.43
CA THR A 21 4.66 22.57 15.87
C THR A 21 3.22 22.18 16.18
N GLN A 22 2.97 21.75 17.42
CA GLN A 22 1.62 21.41 17.87
C GLN A 22 0.71 22.63 17.96
N GLU A 23 1.29 23.80 18.28
CA GLU A 23 0.56 25.08 18.36
C GLU A 23 0.06 25.52 16.98
N GLU A 24 0.89 25.33 15.96
CA GLU A 24 0.52 25.60 14.57
C GLU A 24 -0.61 24.66 14.10
N LEU A 25 -0.50 23.37 14.40
CA LEU A 25 -1.56 22.40 14.13
C LEU A 25 -2.87 22.78 14.84
N LEU A 26 -2.78 23.22 16.09
CA LEU A 26 -3.92 23.66 16.88
C LEU A 26 -4.57 24.91 16.25
N THR A 27 -3.77 25.86 15.79
CA THR A 27 -4.24 27.09 15.14
C THR A 27 -4.98 26.77 13.84
N GLN A 28 -4.44 25.87 13.01
CA GLN A 28 -5.09 25.42 11.78
C GLN A 28 -6.43 24.72 12.04
N LEU A 29 -6.50 23.89 13.09
CA LEU A 29 -7.73 23.26 13.52
C LEU A 29 -8.77 24.28 14.01
N GLN A 30 -8.35 25.27 14.80
CA GLN A 30 -9.24 26.34 15.28
C GLN A 30 -9.81 27.17 14.13
N ASN A 31 -9.00 27.48 13.12
CA ASN A 31 -9.45 28.18 11.91
C ASN A 31 -10.51 27.38 11.13
N LYS A 32 -10.50 26.05 11.25
CA LYS A 32 -11.53 25.15 10.71
C LYS A 32 -12.69 24.87 11.67
N GLY A 33 -12.80 25.65 12.76
CA GLY A 33 -13.89 25.53 13.74
C GLY A 33 -13.72 24.42 14.77
N VAL A 34 -12.53 23.80 14.85
CA VAL A 34 -12.27 22.70 15.79
C VAL A 34 -11.74 23.22 17.12
N LYS A 35 -12.50 23.01 18.18
CA LYS A 35 -12.04 23.24 19.56
C LYS A 35 -11.33 22.00 20.10
N ALA A 36 -10.02 22.10 20.33
CA ALA A 36 -9.20 21.09 20.98
C ALA A 36 -8.20 21.76 21.95
N THR A 37 -7.61 20.97 22.85
CA THR A 37 -6.54 21.42 23.74
C THR A 37 -5.20 20.88 23.27
N GLN A 38 -4.09 21.50 23.68
CA GLN A 38 -2.75 20.98 23.39
C GLN A 38 -2.58 19.53 23.88
N ALA A 39 -3.12 19.17 25.05
CA ALA A 39 -3.09 17.79 25.55
C ALA A 39 -3.85 16.79 24.65
N THR A 40 -4.97 17.24 24.06
CA THR A 40 -5.76 16.42 23.12
C THR A 40 -4.97 16.20 21.82
N ILE A 41 -4.40 17.27 21.27
CA ILE A 41 -3.59 17.20 20.05
C ILE A 41 -2.32 16.37 20.28
N SER A 42 -1.65 16.50 21.42
CA SER A 42 -0.50 15.68 21.78
C SER A 42 -0.84 14.18 21.81
N ARG A 43 -2.01 13.81 22.34
CA ARG A 43 -2.50 12.42 22.29
C ARG A 43 -2.81 11.98 20.85
N ASP A 44 -3.52 12.80 20.09
CA ASP A 44 -3.84 12.47 18.69
C ASP A 44 -2.58 12.31 17.85
N ILE A 45 -1.55 13.17 18.03
CA ILE A 45 -0.26 13.06 17.35
C ILE A 45 0.41 11.70 17.61
N LYS A 46 0.39 11.27 18.88
CA LYS A 46 0.93 9.95 19.27
C LYS A 46 0.13 8.81 18.66
N GLU A 47 -1.20 8.86 18.76
CA GLU A 47 -2.07 7.81 18.22
C GLU A 47 -2.04 7.73 16.69
N LEU A 48 -1.80 8.85 16.02
CA LEU A 48 -1.66 8.94 14.57
C LEU A 48 -0.24 8.60 14.09
N ASN A 49 0.68 8.25 14.99
CA ASN A 49 2.10 8.00 14.69
C ASN A 49 2.71 9.12 13.84
N LEU A 50 2.46 10.38 14.18
CA LEU A 50 3.09 11.49 13.45
C LEU A 50 4.55 11.61 13.87
N ILE A 51 5.45 11.69 12.89
CA ILE A 51 6.87 11.92 13.09
C ILE A 51 7.28 13.28 12.52
N LYS A 52 8.48 13.75 12.84
CA LYS A 52 9.06 14.92 12.20
C LYS A 52 10.02 14.49 11.08
N THR A 53 9.92 15.15 9.94
CA THR A 53 10.82 15.00 8.79
C THR A 53 11.32 16.37 8.33
N ASN A 54 12.35 16.38 7.49
CA ASN A 54 12.83 17.62 6.87
C ASN A 54 11.80 18.11 5.83
N SER A 55 11.54 19.40 5.86
CA SER A 55 10.74 20.09 4.86
C SER A 55 11.62 20.54 3.68
N SER A 56 10.99 20.80 2.52
CA SER A 56 11.68 21.22 1.29
C SER A 56 12.36 22.59 1.41
N ASP A 57 11.96 23.40 2.38
CA ASP A 57 12.52 24.72 2.71
C ASP A 57 13.66 24.66 3.74
N GLY A 58 14.08 23.45 4.16
CA GLY A 58 15.15 23.26 5.14
C GLY A 58 14.69 23.29 6.60
N GLY A 59 13.39 23.39 6.87
CA GLY A 59 12.80 23.25 8.20
C GLY A 59 12.49 21.80 8.60
N VAL A 60 11.81 21.63 9.74
CA VAL A 60 11.22 20.34 10.14
C VAL A 60 9.70 20.45 10.17
N LYS A 61 9.01 19.43 9.67
CA LYS A 61 7.55 19.35 9.66
C LYS A 61 7.05 18.02 10.18
N TYR A 62 5.85 18.01 10.72
CA TYR A 62 5.11 16.78 10.95
C TYR A 62 4.81 16.11 9.62
N THR A 63 4.97 14.81 9.60
CA THR A 63 4.44 13.93 8.57
C THR A 63 3.80 12.74 9.27
N ILE A 64 2.85 12.11 8.58
CA ILE A 64 2.33 10.84 9.05
C ILE A 64 3.46 9.82 8.85
N TYR A 65 3.85 9.11 9.91
CA TYR A 65 4.66 7.91 9.74
C TYR A 65 3.77 6.88 9.06
N GLN A 66 3.68 7.00 7.74
CA GLN A 66 3.33 5.86 6.93
C GLN A 66 4.52 4.94 7.10
N ASN A 67 4.36 3.92 7.94
CA ASN A 67 5.07 2.67 7.70
C ASN A 67 4.77 2.33 6.24
N HIS A 68 5.61 2.76 5.30
CA HIS A 68 5.68 2.22 3.96
C HIS A 68 6.29 0.82 4.01
N HIS A 69 5.92 0.03 5.02
CA HIS A 69 5.65 -1.36 4.73
C HIS A 69 4.37 -1.31 3.91
N MET A 70 4.50 -1.06 2.59
CA MET A 70 3.59 -1.72 1.66
C MET A 70 3.48 -3.14 2.18
N SER A 71 2.27 -3.59 2.47
CA SER A 71 2.10 -4.99 2.81
C SER A 71 2.74 -5.81 1.67
N PRO A 72 3.26 -7.02 1.94
CA PRO A 72 3.75 -7.89 0.87
C PRO A 72 2.77 -7.95 -0.30
N GLU A 73 1.46 -7.96 0.00
CA GLU A 73 0.36 -7.89 -0.96
C GLU A 73 0.29 -6.56 -1.73
N ASP A 74 0.41 -5.40 -1.09
CA ASP A 74 0.46 -4.09 -1.79
C ASP A 74 1.67 -3.99 -2.72
N LYS A 75 2.81 -4.54 -2.29
CA LYS A 75 4.03 -4.60 -3.10
C LYS A 75 3.85 -5.54 -4.29
N LEU A 76 3.22 -6.69 -4.10
CA LEU A 76 2.87 -7.60 -5.20
C LEU A 76 1.90 -6.91 -6.17
N ASN A 77 0.80 -6.34 -5.68
CA ASN A 77 -0.21 -5.67 -6.49
C ASN A 77 0.37 -4.54 -7.34
N SER A 78 1.20 -3.68 -6.74
CA SER A 78 1.88 -2.59 -7.47
C SER A 78 2.87 -3.11 -8.50
N THR A 79 3.60 -4.19 -8.19
CA THR A 79 4.54 -4.81 -9.13
C THR A 79 3.79 -5.46 -10.28
N ILE A 80 2.70 -6.20 -10.02
CA ILE A 80 1.83 -6.80 -11.04
C ILE A 80 1.38 -5.74 -12.05
N ARG A 81 0.78 -4.64 -11.57
CA ARG A 81 0.30 -3.55 -12.45
C ARG A 81 1.41 -2.90 -13.28
N SER A 82 2.63 -2.87 -12.76
CA SER A 82 3.79 -2.25 -13.41
C SER A 82 4.39 -3.12 -14.52
N VAL A 83 4.45 -4.45 -14.31
CA VAL A 83 5.27 -5.32 -15.17
C VAL A 83 4.53 -6.47 -15.82
N VAL A 84 3.32 -6.85 -15.37
CA VAL A 84 2.55 -7.94 -16.00
C VAL A 84 1.90 -7.44 -17.27
N THR A 85 2.13 -8.16 -18.37
CA THR A 85 1.65 -7.83 -19.71
C THR A 85 0.54 -8.76 -20.19
N ALA A 86 0.52 -10.00 -19.72
CA ALA A 86 -0.54 -10.96 -19.97
C ALA A 86 -0.62 -12.01 -18.86
N TYR A 87 -1.79 -12.62 -18.70
CA TYR A 87 -2.01 -13.73 -17.79
C TYR A 87 -3.07 -14.66 -18.38
N ASN A 88 -2.93 -15.96 -18.16
CA ASN A 88 -3.91 -16.95 -18.62
C ASN A 88 -3.94 -18.16 -17.68
N CYS A 89 -5.08 -18.83 -17.62
CA CYS A 89 -5.28 -20.07 -16.87
C CYS A 89 -5.38 -21.27 -17.82
N VAL A 90 -4.62 -22.33 -17.55
CA VAL A 90 -4.66 -23.59 -18.29
C VAL A 90 -4.74 -24.74 -17.29
N GLN A 91 -5.94 -25.29 -17.11
CA GLN A 91 -6.22 -26.33 -16.10
C GLN A 91 -5.79 -25.86 -14.70
N PHE A 92 -4.86 -26.57 -14.06
CA PHE A 92 -4.35 -26.27 -12.72
C PHE A 92 -3.14 -25.31 -12.73
N MET A 93 -2.83 -24.69 -13.88
CA MET A 93 -1.68 -23.80 -14.04
C MET A 93 -2.11 -22.38 -14.42
N ASN A 94 -1.43 -21.38 -13.87
CA ASN A 94 -1.49 -19.99 -14.35
C ASN A 94 -0.17 -19.62 -15.02
N ILE A 95 -0.25 -19.03 -16.21
CA ILE A 95 0.89 -18.52 -16.97
C ILE A 95 0.83 -17.00 -16.92
N ILE A 96 1.84 -16.38 -16.31
CA ILE A 96 1.96 -14.93 -16.17
C ILE A 96 3.13 -14.46 -17.04
N VAL A 97 2.88 -13.52 -17.94
CA VAL A 97 3.89 -12.88 -18.78
C VAL A 97 4.16 -11.48 -18.25
N THR A 98 5.44 -11.14 -18.17
CA THR A 98 5.95 -9.89 -17.61
C THR A 98 6.84 -9.16 -18.61
N LEU A 99 7.23 -7.93 -18.30
CA LEU A 99 8.34 -7.27 -18.95
C LEU A 99 9.66 -8.06 -18.71
N PRO A 100 10.58 -8.11 -19.69
CA PRO A 100 11.83 -8.86 -19.56
C PRO A 100 12.57 -8.63 -18.24
N GLY A 101 12.98 -9.70 -17.57
CA GLY A 101 13.76 -9.67 -16.33
C GLY A 101 12.94 -9.54 -15.05
N ASN A 102 11.60 -9.49 -15.12
CA ASN A 102 10.75 -9.25 -13.94
C ASN A 102 10.08 -10.52 -13.40
N ALA A 103 10.11 -11.64 -14.12
CA ALA A 103 9.41 -12.86 -13.71
C ALA A 103 9.87 -13.37 -12.33
N HIS A 104 11.19 -13.35 -12.06
CA HIS A 104 11.73 -13.73 -10.76
C HIS A 104 11.27 -12.81 -9.61
N VAL A 105 11.04 -11.53 -9.87
CA VAL A 105 10.59 -10.58 -8.83
C VAL A 105 9.17 -10.91 -8.38
N ILE A 106 8.26 -11.13 -9.32
CA ILE A 106 6.88 -11.52 -9.02
C ILE A 106 6.87 -12.91 -8.36
N GLY A 107 7.64 -13.87 -8.87
CA GLY A 107 7.72 -15.21 -8.27
C GLY A 107 8.13 -15.17 -6.80
N ALA A 108 9.19 -14.42 -6.47
CA ALA A 108 9.63 -14.26 -5.09
C ALA A 108 8.58 -13.58 -4.19
N LEU A 109 7.85 -12.59 -4.71
CA LEU A 109 6.78 -11.93 -3.95
C LEU A 109 5.59 -12.86 -3.70
N ILE A 110 5.24 -13.72 -4.65
CA ILE A 110 4.20 -14.74 -4.48
C ILE A 110 4.61 -15.76 -3.42
N ASP A 111 5.86 -16.23 -3.49
CA ASP A 111 6.39 -17.19 -2.52
C ASP A 111 6.43 -16.59 -1.10
N ASP A 112 6.80 -15.31 -0.95
CA ASP A 112 6.81 -14.59 0.33
C ASP A 112 5.41 -14.42 0.96
N ILE A 113 4.34 -14.39 0.14
CA ILE A 113 2.96 -14.21 0.59
C ILE A 113 2.31 -15.55 1.00
N GLU A 114 2.86 -16.68 0.55
CA GLU A 114 2.35 -18.03 0.82
C GLU A 114 0.87 -18.21 0.41
N PHE A 115 0.54 -17.92 -0.87
CA PHE A 115 -0.80 -18.13 -1.39
C PHE A 115 -1.27 -19.59 -1.20
N PRO A 116 -2.37 -19.84 -0.44
CA PRO A 116 -2.84 -21.20 -0.17
C PRO A 116 -3.20 -21.99 -1.43
N GLU A 117 -3.62 -21.30 -2.49
CA GLU A 117 -3.99 -21.88 -3.79
C GLU A 117 -2.78 -22.30 -4.64
N ILE A 118 -1.55 -21.94 -4.28
CA ILE A 118 -0.34 -22.19 -5.08
C ILE A 118 0.52 -23.24 -4.37
N VAL A 119 0.75 -24.36 -5.05
CA VAL A 119 1.64 -25.44 -4.62
C VAL A 119 3.10 -25.12 -4.95
N GLY A 120 3.33 -24.39 -6.05
CA GLY A 120 4.68 -24.00 -6.43
C GLY A 120 4.74 -23.04 -7.59
N THR A 121 5.91 -22.43 -7.71
CA THR A 121 6.20 -21.31 -8.60
C THR A 121 7.45 -21.63 -9.42
N VAL A 122 7.39 -21.44 -10.75
CA VAL A 122 8.55 -21.54 -11.64
C VAL A 122 8.67 -20.26 -12.44
N ALA A 123 9.69 -19.46 -12.14
CA ALA A 123 9.97 -18.21 -12.84
C ALA A 123 11.14 -18.39 -13.83
N GLY A 124 10.91 -17.97 -15.08
CA GLY A 124 11.95 -17.75 -16.09
C GLY A 124 12.38 -16.29 -16.14
N ASN A 125 12.73 -15.80 -17.33
CA ASN A 125 13.11 -14.40 -17.54
C ASN A 125 11.91 -13.44 -17.55
N ASP A 126 10.89 -13.77 -18.34
CA ASP A 126 9.69 -12.95 -18.57
C ASP A 126 8.39 -13.71 -18.33
N THR A 127 8.47 -15.01 -18.02
CA THR A 127 7.30 -15.87 -17.85
C THR A 127 7.36 -16.59 -16.51
N ILE A 128 6.23 -16.69 -15.83
CA ILE A 128 6.05 -17.40 -14.57
C ILE A 128 4.94 -18.44 -14.76
N ILE A 129 5.18 -19.65 -14.24
CA ILE A 129 4.16 -20.69 -14.13
C ILE A 129 3.86 -20.87 -12.64
N LEU A 130 2.59 -20.69 -12.28
CA LEU A 130 2.06 -20.96 -10.95
C LEU A 130 1.23 -22.25 -11.02
N ILE A 131 1.48 -23.19 -10.12
CA ILE A 131 0.87 -24.52 -10.11
C ILE A 131 -0.03 -24.64 -8.87
N SER A 132 -1.30 -24.98 -9.07
CA SER A 132 -2.29 -25.23 -8.00
C SER A 132 -2.62 -26.72 -7.85
N ASN A 133 -3.25 -27.15 -6.75
CA ASN A 133 -3.66 -28.56 -6.61
C ASN A 133 -4.88 -28.90 -7.49
N THR A 134 -5.74 -27.90 -7.74
CA THR A 134 -6.99 -28.08 -8.49
C THR A 134 -7.22 -26.97 -9.52
N ASN A 135 -8.07 -27.25 -10.50
CA ASN A 135 -8.52 -26.23 -11.46
C ASN A 135 -9.30 -25.09 -10.77
N GLU A 136 -10.01 -25.37 -9.68
CA GLU A 136 -10.76 -24.37 -8.92
C GLU A 136 -9.81 -23.38 -8.21
N GLU A 137 -8.75 -23.88 -7.58
CA GLU A 137 -7.70 -23.04 -6.98
C GLU A 137 -6.96 -22.22 -8.05
N ALA A 138 -6.63 -22.83 -9.18
CA ALA A 138 -6.01 -22.10 -10.29
C ALA A 138 -6.91 -20.95 -10.79
N GLN A 139 -8.22 -21.16 -10.84
CA GLN A 139 -9.18 -20.13 -11.22
C GLN A 139 -9.25 -18.97 -10.19
N LYS A 140 -9.07 -19.24 -8.90
CA LYS A 140 -8.97 -18.18 -7.88
C LYS A 140 -7.74 -17.31 -8.10
N VAL A 141 -6.59 -17.94 -8.39
CA VAL A 141 -5.34 -17.22 -8.73
C VAL A 141 -5.55 -16.37 -9.97
N TYR A 142 -6.14 -16.92 -11.03
CA TYR A 142 -6.50 -16.14 -12.23
C TYR A 142 -7.35 -14.91 -11.89
N THR A 143 -8.39 -15.10 -11.07
CA THR A 143 -9.33 -14.03 -10.68
C THR A 143 -8.63 -12.95 -9.87
N TYR A 144 -7.65 -13.31 -9.04
CA TYR A 144 -6.81 -12.35 -8.32
C TYR A 144 -6.02 -11.47 -9.29
N PHE A 145 -5.29 -12.06 -10.26
CA PHE A 145 -4.59 -11.29 -11.29
C PHE A 145 -5.54 -10.41 -12.11
N GLU A 146 -6.72 -10.93 -12.46
CA GLU A 146 -7.75 -10.17 -13.17
C GLU A 146 -8.21 -8.95 -12.37
N SER A 147 -8.48 -9.10 -11.07
CA SER A 147 -8.87 -7.98 -10.20
C SER A 147 -7.78 -6.91 -10.08
N VAL A 148 -6.52 -7.34 -9.91
CA VAL A 148 -5.38 -6.41 -9.78
C VAL A 148 -5.11 -5.70 -11.11
N MET A 149 -5.35 -6.32 -12.25
CA MET A 149 -5.18 -5.65 -13.54
C MET A 149 -6.37 -4.71 -13.86
N ALA A 150 -7.57 -5.03 -13.38
CA ALA A 150 -8.78 -4.24 -13.63
C ALA A 150 -8.77 -2.85 -12.96
N ASP A 151 -8.21 -2.67 -11.76
CA ASP A 151 -8.16 -1.33 -11.13
C ASP A 151 -7.13 -0.36 -11.74
N THR A 152 -6.57 -0.69 -12.91
CA THR A 152 -5.64 0.17 -13.67
C THR A 152 -6.36 1.05 -14.70
N ASN A 153 -7.69 0.91 -14.84
CA ASN A 153 -8.54 1.68 -15.76
C ASN A 153 -9.43 2.71 -15.05
#